data_AF-A0ABD0LT22-F1
#
_entry.id   AF-A0ABD0LT22-F1
#
_cell.length_a   1.000
_cell.length_b   1.000
_cell.length_c   1.000
_cell.angle_alpha   90.00
_cell.angle_beta   90.00
_cell.angle_gamma   90.00
#
_symmetry.space_group_name_H-M   'P 1'
#
loop_
_entity.id
_entity.type
_entity.pdbx_description
1 polymer ?
#
loop_
_entity_poly.entity_id
_entity_poly.type
_entity_poly.pdbx_seq_one_letter_code
_entity_poly.pdbx_strand_id
1 'polypeptide(L)'
;MENVPYQFEPLATEADLWTEWSSEDEEEEEASLPTESQRDWCKCGKCPEPARELERVCCLDYGEVVSKFEPGRQSCITEHEGVFVNCLSKNIQTCGLLQTTGRRNRKILPACLLSTVRAKYPSQQYTGFKYAV
;
A
#
# COMPACT_ATOMS: atom_id res chain seq x y z
N MET A 1 -50.18 32.47 -36.18
CA MET A 1 -48.72 32.36 -35.97
C MET A 1 -48.26 33.65 -35.35
N GLU A 2 -48.07 33.68 -34.04
CA GLU A 2 -47.56 34.86 -33.34
C GLU A 2 -46.10 34.63 -32.95
N ASN A 3 -45.32 35.66 -33.23
CA ASN A 3 -43.89 35.81 -33.01
C ASN A 3 -43.55 35.92 -31.52
N VAL A 4 -42.44 35.31 -31.11
CA VAL A 4 -41.43 36.03 -30.33
C VAL A 4 -40.03 35.60 -30.81
N PRO A 5 -39.13 36.57 -31.09
CA PRO A 5 -37.91 36.37 -31.85
C PRO A 5 -36.75 35.87 -30.97
N TYR A 6 -35.80 35.20 -31.62
CA TYR A 6 -34.54 34.76 -31.03
C TYR A 6 -33.72 35.99 -30.62
N GLN A 7 -33.55 36.21 -29.31
CA GLN A 7 -32.71 37.28 -28.78
C GLN A 7 -31.30 36.72 -28.59
N PHE A 8 -30.44 37.07 -29.54
CA PHE A 8 -29.01 36.76 -29.61
C PHE A 8 -28.28 37.06 -28.29
N GLU A 9 -27.51 36.08 -27.82
CA GLU A 9 -26.42 36.26 -26.85
C GLU A 9 -25.19 36.84 -27.56
N PRO A 10 -24.33 37.59 -26.85
CA PRO A 10 -23.53 38.70 -27.40
C PRO A 10 -22.51 38.29 -28.48
N LEU A 11 -22.36 39.17 -29.48
CA LEU A 11 -21.28 39.12 -30.46
C LEU A 11 -19.95 39.24 -29.73
N ALA A 12 -19.12 38.20 -29.82
CA ALA A 12 -17.73 38.22 -29.34
C ALA A 12 -17.08 39.51 -29.83
N THR A 13 -16.71 40.37 -28.88
CA THR A 13 -15.97 41.58 -29.22
C THR A 13 -14.51 41.20 -29.41
N GLU A 14 -13.77 42.00 -30.18
CA GLU A 14 -12.33 41.82 -30.43
C GLU A 14 -11.43 41.74 -29.17
N ALA A 15 -12.02 41.86 -27.98
CA ALA A 15 -11.40 41.57 -26.68
C ALA A 15 -11.42 40.08 -26.27
N ASP A 16 -12.18 39.20 -26.96
CA ASP A 16 -12.35 37.79 -26.59
C ASP A 16 -11.39 36.81 -27.31
N LEU A 17 -10.47 37.29 -28.14
CA LEU A 17 -9.59 36.44 -28.97
C LEU A 17 -8.14 36.95 -29.05
N TRP A 18 -7.47 37.12 -27.91
CA TRP A 18 -6.00 37.16 -27.90
C TRP A 18 -5.43 36.86 -26.50
N THR A 19 -5.33 35.58 -26.15
CA THR A 19 -4.16 35.09 -25.38
C THR A 19 -3.82 33.66 -25.83
N GLU A 20 -3.50 33.50 -27.11
CA GLU A 20 -2.57 32.43 -27.47
C GLU A 20 -1.15 32.98 -27.33
N TRP A 21 -0.38 32.29 -26.47
CA TRP A 21 1.07 32.28 -26.37
C TRP A 21 1.78 33.40 -25.62
N SER A 22 2.08 33.16 -24.34
CA SER A 22 3.47 33.08 -23.87
C SER A 22 3.52 32.47 -22.47
N SER A 23 4.53 31.65 -22.26
CA SER A 23 4.99 31.06 -21.00
C SER A 23 5.04 32.05 -19.83
N GLU A 24 4.87 31.46 -18.63
CA GLU A 24 5.19 31.94 -17.27
C GLU A 24 3.97 32.23 -16.37
N ASP A 25 3.81 31.28 -15.43
CA ASP A 25 3.40 31.41 -14.03
C ASP A 25 1.92 31.61 -13.62
N GLU A 26 1.61 30.87 -12.55
CA GLU A 26 0.63 31.11 -11.47
C GLU A 26 -0.56 30.14 -11.30
N GLU A 27 -0.34 29.22 -10.34
CA GLU A 27 -1.18 28.88 -9.18
C GLU A 27 -2.55 28.21 -9.43
N GLU A 28 -2.52 26.88 -9.58
CA GLU A 28 -3.68 26.01 -9.38
C GLU A 28 -3.88 25.71 -7.87
N GLU A 29 -4.96 26.23 -7.28
CA GLU A 29 -5.52 25.77 -6.01
C GLU A 29 -6.09 24.36 -6.17
N GLU A 30 -5.22 23.36 -6.04
CA GLU A 30 -5.58 21.95 -5.98
C GLU A 30 -6.02 21.59 -4.56
N ALA A 31 -7.31 21.31 -4.40
CA ALA A 31 -7.92 20.88 -3.15
C ALA A 31 -7.10 19.77 -2.50
N SER A 32 -6.56 20.05 -1.31
CA SER A 32 -5.79 19.12 -0.50
C SER A 32 -6.61 17.87 -0.18
N LEU A 33 -6.47 16.84 -1.00
CA LEU A 33 -6.79 15.46 -0.65
C LEU A 33 -6.08 15.14 0.68
N PRO A 34 -6.70 14.42 1.63
CA PRO A 34 -6.03 14.09 2.89
C PRO A 34 -4.80 13.23 2.59
N THR A 35 -3.62 13.87 2.54
CA THR A 35 -2.30 13.26 2.46
C THR A 35 -1.88 12.76 3.84
N GLU A 36 -2.74 12.00 4.51
CA GLU A 36 -2.37 11.24 5.69
C GLU A 36 -2.30 9.77 5.28
N SER A 37 -1.07 9.36 4.96
CA SER A 37 -0.66 8.01 4.59
C SER A 37 -1.23 6.99 5.59
N GLN A 38 -2.19 6.17 5.17
CA GLN A 38 -2.93 5.21 6.00
C GLN A 38 -2.10 3.96 6.37
N ARG A 39 -0.91 4.19 6.93
CA ARG A 39 -0.04 3.18 7.57
C ARG A 39 -0.07 3.26 9.09
N ASP A 40 -1.16 3.72 9.69
CA ASP A 40 -1.29 3.86 11.15
C ASP A 40 -1.04 2.55 11.92
N TRP A 41 -1.26 1.41 11.26
CA TRP A 41 -1.00 0.07 11.81
C TRP A 41 0.46 -0.39 11.64
N CYS A 42 1.24 0.27 10.78
CA CYS A 42 2.63 -0.09 10.50
C CYS A 42 3.58 0.57 11.50
N LYS A 43 4.28 -0.25 12.28
CA LYS A 43 5.31 0.19 13.24
C LYS A 43 6.74 0.09 12.70
N CYS A 44 6.96 -0.71 11.65
CA CYS A 44 8.31 -0.98 11.11
C CYS A 44 8.70 -0.09 9.92
N GLY A 45 7.79 0.76 9.43
CA GLY A 45 8.01 1.65 8.28
C GLY A 45 8.09 0.99 6.90
N LYS A 46 8.06 -0.35 6.80
CA LYS A 46 8.24 -1.09 5.54
C LYS A 46 7.04 -1.93 5.10
N CYS A 47 5.90 -1.81 5.77
CA CYS A 47 4.71 -2.53 5.32
C CYS A 47 4.13 -1.88 4.05
N PRO A 48 3.70 -2.68 3.07
CA PRO A 48 3.17 -2.19 1.80
C PRO A 48 1.82 -1.47 1.98
N GLU A 49 1.55 -0.52 1.09
CA GLU A 49 0.19 -0.06 0.78
C GLU A 49 -0.12 -0.30 -0.71
N PRO A 50 -1.33 -0.79 -1.04
CA PRO A 50 -2.38 -1.24 -0.13
C PRO A 50 -2.11 -2.65 0.44
N ALA A 51 -2.50 -2.87 1.70
CA ALA A 51 -2.60 -4.20 2.32
C ALA A 51 -4.08 -4.57 2.51
N ARG A 52 -4.44 -5.84 2.26
CA ARG A 52 -5.79 -6.35 2.54
C ARG A 52 -6.07 -6.32 4.03
N GLU A 53 -7.33 -6.15 4.41
CA GLU A 53 -7.75 -5.91 5.81
C GLU A 53 -7.20 -6.94 6.80
N LEU A 54 -7.34 -8.24 6.51
CA LEU A 54 -6.79 -9.30 7.37
C LEU A 54 -5.26 -9.37 7.38
N GLU A 55 -4.59 -8.74 6.42
CA GLU A 55 -3.13 -8.75 6.26
C GLU A 55 -2.47 -7.46 6.77
N ARG A 56 -3.25 -6.51 7.33
CA ARG A 56 -2.77 -5.29 7.99
C ARG A 56 -2.14 -5.58 9.36
N VAL A 57 -1.16 -6.47 9.39
CA VAL A 57 -0.42 -6.86 10.60
C VAL A 57 1.06 -6.49 10.44
N CYS A 58 1.62 -5.75 11.39
CA CYS A 58 3.02 -5.35 11.36
C CYS A 58 3.92 -6.47 11.90
N CYS A 59 5.16 -6.57 11.41
CA CYS A 59 6.12 -7.55 11.94
C CYS A 59 6.51 -7.29 13.40
N LEU A 60 6.38 -6.05 13.87
CA LEU A 60 6.63 -5.67 15.26
C LEU A 60 5.48 -6.03 16.20
N ASP A 61 4.32 -6.46 15.69
CA ASP A 61 3.22 -6.96 16.52
C ASP A 61 3.47 -8.41 17.00
N TYR A 62 4.46 -9.10 16.41
CA TYR A 62 4.85 -10.44 16.82
C TYR A 62 6.00 -10.37 17.82
N GLY A 63 5.70 -10.53 19.10
CA GLY A 63 6.74 -10.57 20.15
C GLY A 63 7.84 -11.61 19.90
N GLU A 64 7.51 -12.74 19.27
CA GLU A 64 8.47 -13.80 18.88
C GLU A 64 9.44 -13.37 17.76
N VAL A 65 9.02 -12.41 16.94
CA VAL A 65 9.86 -11.81 15.89
C VAL A 65 10.75 -10.75 16.52
N VAL A 66 10.16 -9.86 17.32
CA VAL A 66 10.87 -8.76 17.99
C VAL A 66 11.95 -9.29 18.93
N SER A 67 11.69 -10.39 19.66
CA SER A 67 12.67 -11.00 20.57
C SER A 67 13.91 -11.57 19.88
N LYS A 68 13.84 -11.77 18.55
CA LYS A 68 14.96 -12.27 17.74
C LYS A 68 15.74 -11.15 17.07
N PHE A 69 15.31 -9.90 17.20
CA PHE A 69 16.05 -8.77 16.64
C PHE A 69 17.21 -8.38 17.54
N GLU A 70 18.34 -8.07 16.92
CA GLU A 70 19.46 -7.43 17.60
C GLU A 70 19.14 -5.94 17.77
N PRO A 71 19.26 -5.38 18.99
CA PRO A 71 18.92 -3.99 19.25
C PRO A 71 19.80 -3.07 18.40
N GLY A 72 19.16 -2.17 17.66
CA GLY A 72 19.83 -1.18 16.80
C GLY A 72 20.30 -1.70 15.43
N ARG A 73 20.11 -2.98 15.11
CA ARG A 73 20.50 -3.54 13.81
C ARG A 73 19.33 -3.76 12.86
N GLN A 74 18.21 -4.29 13.37
CA GLN A 74 17.02 -4.54 12.54
C GLN A 74 15.80 -3.77 13.06
N SER A 75 15.13 -3.09 12.15
CA SER A 75 13.86 -2.36 12.36
C SER A 75 12.66 -3.11 11.75
N CYS A 76 12.93 -4.03 10.83
CA CYS A 76 11.92 -4.83 10.14
C CYS A 76 12.38 -6.27 9.97
N ILE A 77 11.42 -7.21 9.99
CA ILE A 77 11.69 -8.62 9.77
C ILE A 77 12.39 -8.87 8.44
N THR A 78 12.08 -8.09 7.40
CA THR A 78 12.66 -8.24 6.05
C THR A 78 14.17 -8.00 6.00
N GLU A 79 14.74 -7.30 6.98
CA GLU A 79 16.19 -7.06 7.10
C GLU A 79 16.92 -8.23 7.79
N HIS A 80 16.18 -9.06 8.52
CA HIS A 80 16.76 -10.14 9.29
C HIS A 80 17.19 -11.29 8.36
N GLU A 81 18.46 -11.68 8.40
CA GLU A 81 19.06 -12.70 7.53
C GLU A 81 18.31 -14.05 7.58
N GLY A 82 17.75 -14.39 8.75
CA GLY A 82 16.95 -15.59 8.96
C GLY A 82 15.63 -15.64 8.17
N VAL A 83 15.17 -14.53 7.56
CA VAL A 83 13.96 -14.55 6.72
C VAL A 83 14.14 -15.37 5.47
N PHE A 84 15.31 -15.30 4.83
CA PHE A 84 15.55 -16.01 3.58
C PHE A 84 15.56 -17.53 3.75
N VAL A 85 16.14 -18.00 4.86
CA VAL A 85 16.27 -19.43 5.17
C VAL A 85 14.97 -19.98 5.77
N ASN A 86 14.35 -19.26 6.70
CA ASN A 86 13.22 -19.79 7.46
C ASN A 86 11.87 -19.54 6.78
N CYS A 87 11.70 -18.41 6.09
CA CYS A 87 10.39 -17.98 5.58
C CYS A 87 10.31 -17.94 4.05
N LEU A 88 11.46 -17.95 3.35
CA LEU A 88 11.54 -17.94 1.89
C LEU A 88 12.23 -19.17 1.29
N SER A 89 12.46 -20.24 2.07
CA SER A 89 12.84 -21.54 1.51
C SER A 89 11.60 -22.26 0.97
N LYS A 90 11.78 -23.31 0.15
CA LYS A 90 10.69 -24.00 -0.60
C LYS A 90 9.52 -24.52 0.27
N ASN A 91 9.61 -24.44 1.60
CA ASN A 91 8.56 -24.81 2.54
C ASN A 91 8.28 -23.64 3.51
N ILE A 92 7.34 -22.74 3.16
CA ILE A 92 6.88 -21.69 4.10
C ILE A 92 6.22 -22.25 5.37
N GLN A 93 5.95 -23.56 5.42
CA GLN A 93 5.45 -24.28 6.59
C GLN A 93 6.41 -24.20 7.80
N THR A 94 7.68 -23.82 7.60
CA THR A 94 8.72 -23.82 8.65
C THR A 94 9.22 -22.43 9.02
N CYS A 95 8.47 -21.35 8.79
CA CYS A 95 8.86 -20.01 9.26
C CYS A 95 8.88 -19.98 10.81
N GLY A 96 10.00 -20.45 11.38
CA GLY A 96 10.23 -20.56 12.83
C GLY A 96 10.33 -19.22 13.53
N LEU A 97 10.35 -18.11 12.77
CA LEU A 97 10.15 -16.76 13.29
C LEU A 97 8.70 -16.53 13.74
N LEU A 98 7.73 -17.22 13.14
CA LEU A 98 6.31 -17.09 13.47
C LEU A 98 5.72 -18.36 14.12
N GLN A 99 6.55 -19.39 14.34
CA GLN A 99 6.18 -20.70 14.93
C GLN A 99 4.84 -21.24 14.39
N THR A 100 4.62 -21.16 13.07
CA THR A 100 3.42 -21.70 12.41
C THR A 100 3.55 -23.21 12.18
N THR A 101 3.94 -23.98 13.20
CA THR A 101 4.13 -25.42 13.08
C THR A 101 2.93 -26.17 13.67
N GLY A 102 1.98 -26.56 12.81
CA GLY A 102 0.96 -27.56 13.14
C GLY A 102 -0.40 -27.38 12.46
N ARG A 103 -1.07 -28.50 12.12
CA ARG A 103 -2.51 -28.51 11.82
C ARG A 103 -3.24 -27.79 12.97
N ARG A 104 -3.98 -26.73 12.65
CA ARG A 104 -4.73 -25.82 13.55
C ARG A 104 -4.00 -24.58 14.13
N ASN A 105 -2.72 -24.33 13.82
CA ASN A 105 -2.01 -23.10 14.26
C ASN A 105 -1.68 -22.15 13.09
N ARG A 106 -2.70 -21.76 12.31
CA ARG A 106 -2.51 -20.77 11.22
C ARG A 106 -2.42 -19.37 11.83
N LYS A 107 -1.27 -18.72 11.73
CA LYS A 107 -1.12 -17.28 11.99
C LYS A 107 -1.14 -16.52 10.67
N ILE A 108 -1.71 -15.33 10.68
CA ILE A 108 -1.55 -14.35 9.60
C ILE A 108 -0.06 -14.01 9.46
N LEU A 109 0.42 -13.73 8.25
CA LEU A 109 1.79 -13.25 8.04
C LEU A 109 1.80 -11.72 8.12
N PRO A 110 2.84 -11.09 8.69
CA PRO A 110 2.98 -9.66 8.62
C PRO A 110 3.11 -9.17 7.17
N ALA A 111 2.56 -8.01 6.87
CA ALA A 111 2.44 -7.52 5.49
C ALA A 111 3.78 -7.32 4.78
N CYS A 112 4.78 -6.77 5.48
CA CYS A 112 6.13 -6.60 4.93
C CYS A 112 6.74 -7.94 4.52
N LEU A 113 6.57 -8.99 5.33
CA LEU A 113 7.04 -10.33 5.01
C LEU A 113 6.27 -10.92 3.83
N LEU A 114 4.94 -10.81 3.85
CA LEU A 114 4.07 -11.28 2.77
C LEU A 114 4.44 -10.62 1.43
N SER A 115 4.70 -9.31 1.41
CA SER A 115 5.18 -8.61 0.22
C SER A 115 6.49 -9.16 -0.30
N THR A 116 7.46 -9.42 0.58
CA THR A 116 8.73 -10.05 0.17
C THR A 116 8.52 -11.45 -0.41
N VAL A 117 7.64 -12.26 0.21
CA VAL A 117 7.28 -13.59 -0.30
C VAL A 117 6.67 -13.48 -1.70
N ARG A 118 5.74 -12.54 -1.91
CA ARG A 118 5.08 -12.32 -3.20
C ARG A 118 6.03 -11.79 -4.27
N ALA A 119 6.97 -10.93 -3.91
CA ALA A 119 8.00 -10.45 -4.82
C ALA A 119 8.94 -11.60 -5.27
N LYS A 120 9.27 -12.53 -4.36
CA LYS A 120 10.11 -13.69 -4.67
C LYS A 120 9.37 -14.79 -5.43
N TYR A 121 8.09 -15.00 -5.11
CA TYR A 121 7.23 -16.03 -5.71
C TYR A 121 5.98 -15.37 -6.30
N PRO A 122 6.11 -14.70 -7.46
CA PRO A 122 4.98 -14.04 -8.09
C PRO A 122 3.94 -15.08 -8.53
N SER A 123 2.70 -14.90 -8.08
CA SER A 123 1.54 -15.67 -8.53
C SER A 123 0.51 -14.74 -9.15
N GLN A 124 -0.11 -15.14 -10.26
CA GLN A 124 -1.17 -14.34 -10.90
C GLN A 124 -2.40 -14.18 -9.99
N GLN A 125 -2.71 -15.20 -9.20
CA GLN A 125 -3.85 -15.17 -8.29
C GLN A 125 -3.38 -15.14 -6.84
N TYR A 126 -3.95 -14.21 -6.06
CA TYR A 126 -3.75 -14.12 -4.63
C TYR A 126 -5.09 -14.10 -3.91
N THR A 127 -5.34 -15.12 -3.10
CA THR A 127 -6.63 -15.32 -2.42
C THR A 127 -6.64 -14.83 -0.98
N GLY A 128 -5.51 -14.34 -0.47
CA GLY A 128 -5.38 -13.82 0.89
C GLY A 128 -5.33 -14.91 1.97
N PHE A 129 -5.27 -14.48 3.23
CA PHE A 129 -5.36 -15.40 4.37
C PHE A 129 -6.79 -15.97 4.52
N LYS A 130 -6.90 -17.28 4.77
CA LYS A 130 -8.18 -17.97 5.03
C LYS A 130 -8.05 -18.89 6.24
N TYR A 131 -8.99 -18.77 7.18
CA TYR A 131 -9.12 -19.70 8.29
C TYR A 131 -9.49 -21.10 7.78
N ALA A 132 -9.04 -22.13 8.50
CA ALA A 132 -9.54 -23.48 8.28
C ALA A 132 -10.95 -23.54 8.88
N VAL A 133 -11.94 -23.78 8.04
CA VAL A 133 -13.28 -24.18 8.47
C VAL A 133 -13.32 -25.66 8.78
#